data_AF-A0A8K0Q4H4-F1
#
_entry.id   AF-A0A8K0Q4H4-F1
#
_cell.length_a   1.000
_cell.length_b   1.000
_cell.length_c   1.000
_cell.angle_alpha   90.00
_cell.angle_beta   90.00
_cell.angle_gamma   90.00
#
_symmetry.space_group_name_H-M   'P 1'
#
loop_
_entity.id
_entity.type
_entity.pdbx_description
1 polymer ?
#
loop_
_entity_poly.entity_id
_entity_poly.type
_entity_poly.pdbx_seq_one_letter_code
_entity_poly.pdbx_strand_id
1 'polypeptide(L)'
;MGKSTATDEAAPFIVTTPASRSFEGKRNVIRRHVMRGKNRKKPPSRPPSWMNSSKPRNTDNVDKEKRVSIPPKVGNDFSLAAFSAEIGPGMLEDIWKLKHAMVPAEFGLVSNQTESSFFEPVLNDTACLHFTLFTTKVYMDSLDGKKEISKIALVHLVNALAILQQRLAGSDKEQSISDSTILVVIGLTMTATALGDLEAAQNHLRGLYKMVMLRGGISAFKDDGNLQPKILRADIGVALATGCKPMFFSGCVSWDSYIPSKGKLSHLQPKDSDPDPEIPTSDIGHFLDSLDARLHSAWDDLAEFSRAANIATQCKLHIDTELYQEVMVSIHYRLTNLRFDTGSIDETIRLTLLSFSSTLFLQWRGTRTRFEFLSQNMKTCVSLLKDHDGNIPAPLMLWIYIVGAVSVFDEQEQSAFQPDLIEVLRVMKLNSWNQVTSSLKSVIWVDVLHDSLTKQIVLAALPKV
;
A
#
# COMPACT_ATOMS: atom_id res chain seq x y z
N MET A 1 -14.66 -16.25 35.06
CA MET A 1 -15.40 -14.99 35.35
C MET A 1 -15.47 -14.16 34.08
N GLY A 2 -16.57 -14.31 33.34
CA GLY A 2 -16.76 -13.69 32.04
C GLY A 2 -17.17 -12.23 32.16
N LYS A 3 -16.54 -11.35 31.36
CA LYS A 3 -17.04 -9.99 31.15
C LYS A 3 -18.13 -10.03 30.10
N SER A 4 -19.30 -9.57 30.53
CA SER A 4 -20.54 -9.45 29.78
C SER A 4 -20.35 -8.67 28.48
N THR A 5 -20.99 -9.20 27.44
CA THR A 5 -21.35 -8.52 26.20
C THR A 5 -21.99 -7.16 26.48
N ALA A 6 -21.60 -6.15 25.70
CA ALA A 6 -22.29 -4.87 25.65
C ALA A 6 -23.68 -5.11 25.04
N THR A 7 -24.71 -5.04 25.87
CA THR A 7 -26.09 -5.00 25.43
C THR A 7 -26.33 -3.74 24.62
N ASP A 8 -26.95 -3.92 23.46
CA ASP A 8 -27.54 -2.86 22.65
C ASP A 8 -28.48 -2.05 23.58
N GLU A 9 -28.10 -0.82 23.93
CA GLU A 9 -28.93 0.07 24.74
C GLU A 9 -30.22 0.36 23.96
N ALA A 10 -31.27 -0.40 24.25
CA ALA A 10 -32.62 -0.11 23.77
C ALA A 10 -32.95 1.36 24.07
N ALA A 11 -33.29 2.12 23.03
CA ALA A 11 -33.65 3.53 23.18
C ALA A 11 -34.80 3.67 24.20
N PRO A 12 -34.64 4.45 25.28
CA PRO A 12 -35.67 4.54 26.30
C PRO A 12 -36.89 5.28 25.74
N PHE A 13 -38.04 4.60 25.66
CA PHE A 13 -39.32 5.21 25.30
C PHE A 13 -39.81 6.10 26.46
N ILE A 14 -40.09 7.37 26.16
CA ILE A 14 -40.63 8.31 27.16
C ILE A 14 -42.16 8.21 27.14
N VAL A 15 -42.72 7.51 28.12
CA VAL A 15 -44.18 7.44 28.33
C VAL A 15 -44.62 8.67 29.17
N THR A 16 -45.66 9.37 28.71
CA THR A 16 -46.20 10.54 29.41
C THR A 16 -47.65 10.27 29.80
N THR A 17 -47.90 10.19 31.11
CA THR A 17 -49.25 10.04 31.67
C THR A 17 -49.66 11.32 32.41
N PRO A 18 -50.96 11.62 32.56
CA PRO A 18 -51.44 12.86 33.19
C PRO A 18 -50.90 13.11 34.61
N ALA A 19 -50.53 12.05 35.32
CA ALA A 19 -49.99 12.09 36.70
C ALA A 19 -48.47 12.33 36.79
N SER A 20 -47.72 12.28 35.69
CA SER A 20 -46.25 12.40 35.68
C SER A 20 -45.76 13.70 35.04
N ARG A 21 -46.06 14.84 35.67
CA ARG A 21 -45.63 16.19 35.23
C ARG A 21 -44.24 16.62 35.74
N SER A 22 -43.29 15.71 35.89
CA SER A 22 -41.88 16.12 36.07
C SER A 22 -41.19 16.20 34.70
N PHE A 23 -41.00 17.43 34.21
CA PHE A 23 -40.44 17.74 32.90
C PHE A 23 -38.89 17.75 32.89
N GLU A 24 -38.23 17.97 34.02
CA GLU A 24 -36.77 18.22 34.04
C GLU A 24 -35.93 16.98 33.75
N GLY A 25 -36.24 15.83 34.36
CA GLY A 25 -35.53 14.58 34.11
C GLY A 25 -35.67 14.10 32.65
N LYS A 26 -36.86 14.29 32.06
CA LYS A 26 -37.15 13.97 30.66
C LYS A 26 -36.39 14.88 29.70
N ARG A 27 -36.24 16.17 30.04
CA ARG A 27 -35.52 17.16 29.22
C ARG A 27 -34.03 16.84 29.09
N ASN A 28 -33.40 16.30 30.14
CA ASN A 28 -32.00 15.88 30.09
C ASN A 28 -31.79 14.65 29.21
N VAL A 29 -32.69 13.67 29.25
CA VAL A 29 -32.64 12.49 28.34
C VAL A 29 -32.84 12.92 26.89
N ILE A 30 -33.82 13.78 26.61
CA ILE A 30 -34.07 14.33 25.27
C ILE A 30 -32.86 15.13 24.80
N ARG A 31 -32.31 16.03 25.62
CA ARG A 31 -31.09 16.79 25.28
C ARG A 31 -29.91 15.87 25.01
N ARG A 32 -29.68 14.87 25.86
CA ARG A 32 -28.58 13.91 25.68
C ARG A 32 -28.74 13.11 24.39
N HIS A 33 -29.97 12.71 24.05
CA HIS A 33 -30.26 11.97 22.82
C HIS A 33 -30.16 12.85 21.56
N VAL A 34 -30.70 14.08 21.59
CA VAL A 34 -30.61 15.05 20.48
C VAL A 34 -29.18 15.53 20.24
N MET A 35 -28.35 15.59 21.30
CA MET A 35 -26.93 15.94 21.19
C MET A 35 -26.04 14.72 20.87
N ARG A 36 -26.58 13.49 20.92
CA ARG A 36 -25.89 12.25 20.55
C ARG A 36 -25.67 12.26 19.03
N GLY A 37 -24.47 12.65 18.62
CA GLY A 37 -24.08 12.77 17.21
C GLY A 37 -23.79 14.21 16.76
N LYS A 38 -24.41 15.23 17.38
CA LYS A 38 -24.11 16.66 17.10
C LYS A 38 -22.80 17.13 17.71
N ASN A 39 -22.37 16.51 18.81
CA ASN A 39 -21.06 16.76 19.44
C ASN A 39 -19.94 15.84 18.94
N ARG A 40 -20.16 15.06 17.87
CA ARG A 40 -19.04 14.40 17.20
C ARG A 40 -18.18 15.51 16.59
N LYS A 41 -16.96 15.69 17.13
CA LYS A 41 -15.92 16.50 16.49
C LYS A 41 -15.93 16.15 15.00
N LYS A 42 -15.89 17.16 14.13
CA LYS A 42 -15.79 16.93 12.68
C LYS A 42 -14.68 15.88 12.47
N PRO A 43 -14.90 14.85 11.63
CA PRO A 43 -13.84 13.91 11.32
C PRO A 43 -12.63 14.72 10.85
N PRO A 44 -11.40 14.36 11.28
CA PRO A 44 -10.21 15.07 10.85
C PRO A 44 -10.20 15.14 9.31
N SER A 45 -9.94 16.32 8.77
CA SER A 45 -9.80 16.50 7.33
C SER A 45 -8.63 15.67 6.83
N ARG A 46 -8.80 15.02 5.68
CA ARG A 46 -7.71 14.31 5.00
C ARG A 46 -6.55 15.28 4.73
N PRO A 47 -5.28 14.84 4.84
CA PRO A 47 -4.15 15.63 4.39
C PRO A 47 -4.29 16.02 2.89
N PRO A 48 -3.71 17.15 2.47
CA PRO A 48 -3.70 17.53 1.06
C PRO A 48 -2.95 16.48 0.23
N SER A 49 -3.29 16.34 -1.05
CA SER A 49 -2.65 15.37 -1.96
C SER A 49 -1.13 15.57 -1.98
N TRP A 50 -0.38 14.51 -1.72
CA TRP A 50 1.08 14.51 -1.78
C TRP A 50 1.53 14.55 -3.24
N MET A 51 0.89 13.75 -4.09
CA MET A 51 1.13 13.69 -5.54
C MET A 51 0.98 15.03 -6.26
N ASN A 52 0.11 15.92 -5.76
CA ASN A 52 -0.31 17.14 -6.47
C ASN A 52 0.00 18.46 -5.74
N SER A 53 1.02 18.45 -4.86
CA SER A 53 1.46 19.56 -3.99
C SER A 53 0.80 20.94 -4.23
N SER A 54 -0.16 21.27 -3.36
CA SER A 54 -0.79 22.59 -3.09
C SER A 54 -0.97 23.57 -4.27
N LYS A 55 -2.03 23.36 -5.06
CA LYS A 55 -2.98 24.46 -5.31
C LYS A 55 -4.21 24.25 -4.43
N PRO A 56 -4.74 25.29 -3.76
CA PRO A 56 -5.94 25.14 -2.96
C PRO A 56 -7.05 24.59 -3.86
N ARG A 57 -7.68 23.51 -3.42
CA ARG A 57 -8.93 23.02 -3.99
C ARG A 57 -9.92 24.17 -3.80
N ASN A 58 -10.27 24.89 -4.87
CA ASN A 58 -11.47 25.70 -4.86
C ASN A 58 -12.60 24.72 -4.58
N THR A 59 -13.12 24.73 -3.35
CA THR A 59 -14.37 24.06 -3.03
C THR A 59 -15.49 24.88 -3.64
N ASP A 60 -15.56 24.88 -4.97
CA ASP A 60 -16.81 25.15 -5.63
C ASP A 60 -17.71 23.97 -5.32
N ASN A 61 -18.88 24.27 -4.74
CA ASN A 61 -19.92 23.30 -4.42
C ASN A 61 -20.23 22.50 -5.69
N VAL A 62 -19.67 21.29 -5.78
CA VAL A 62 -20.16 20.29 -6.73
C VAL A 62 -21.54 19.93 -6.22
N ASP A 63 -22.55 20.35 -6.97
CA ASP A 63 -23.93 19.95 -6.76
C ASP A 63 -23.98 18.44 -6.54
N LYS A 64 -24.59 18.04 -5.43
CA LYS A 64 -24.89 16.64 -5.16
C LYS A 64 -25.78 16.16 -6.29
N GLU A 65 -25.21 15.42 -7.24
CA GLU A 65 -25.98 14.68 -8.23
C GLU A 65 -27.07 13.89 -7.50
N LYS A 66 -28.31 14.13 -7.94
CA LYS A 66 -29.49 13.44 -7.41
C LYS A 66 -29.24 11.95 -7.57
N ARG A 67 -29.17 11.23 -6.44
CA ARG A 67 -29.15 9.77 -6.41
C ARG A 67 -30.39 9.24 -7.14
N VAL A 68 -30.21 8.84 -8.38
CA VAL A 68 -31.21 8.08 -9.13
C VAL A 68 -31.26 6.69 -8.51
N SER A 69 -32.45 6.25 -8.10
CA SER A 69 -32.68 4.90 -7.60
C SER A 69 -32.46 3.90 -8.74
N ILE A 70 -31.37 3.13 -8.66
CA ILE A 70 -31.07 2.05 -9.60
C ILE A 70 -31.98 0.86 -9.24
N PRO A 71 -32.72 0.27 -10.20
CA PRO A 71 -33.48 -0.96 -9.98
C PRO A 71 -32.59 -2.12 -9.48
N PRO A 72 -33.13 -3.13 -8.79
CA PRO A 72 -32.36 -4.31 -8.39
C PRO A 72 -31.74 -5.00 -9.62
N LYS A 73 -30.43 -5.31 -9.53
CA LYS A 73 -29.66 -5.96 -10.60
C LYS A 73 -30.29 -7.31 -10.97
N VAL A 74 -30.54 -7.52 -12.27
CA VAL A 74 -30.92 -8.81 -12.85
C VAL A 74 -29.73 -9.29 -13.69
N GLY A 75 -29.08 -10.37 -13.27
CA GLY A 75 -27.85 -10.88 -13.89
C GLY A 75 -26.56 -10.34 -13.25
N ASN A 76 -25.42 -10.93 -13.63
CA ASN A 76 -24.10 -10.40 -13.25
C ASN A 76 -23.80 -9.17 -14.11
N ASP A 77 -22.94 -8.24 -13.63
CA ASP A 77 -22.66 -6.94 -14.28
C ASP A 77 -22.18 -7.03 -15.75
N PHE A 78 -21.83 -8.23 -16.21
CA PHE A 78 -21.32 -8.50 -17.55
C PHE A 78 -22.14 -9.55 -18.32
N SER A 79 -23.30 -9.98 -17.82
CA SER A 79 -24.17 -10.95 -18.52
C SER A 79 -24.61 -10.47 -19.91
N LEU A 80 -24.44 -9.18 -20.23
CA LEU A 80 -24.74 -8.56 -21.52
C LEU A 80 -23.56 -7.75 -22.11
N ALA A 81 -22.36 -7.87 -21.55
CA ALA A 81 -21.20 -7.10 -22.02
C ALA A 81 -20.64 -7.70 -23.32
N ALA A 82 -20.63 -6.93 -24.41
CA ALA A 82 -19.98 -7.30 -25.65
C ALA A 82 -18.49 -6.99 -25.54
N PHE A 83 -17.65 -8.03 -25.44
CA PHE A 83 -16.19 -7.87 -25.47
C PHE A 83 -15.70 -7.64 -26.90
N SER A 84 -14.60 -6.89 -27.03
CA SER A 84 -13.97 -6.65 -28.34
C SER A 84 -13.32 -7.89 -28.97
N ALA A 85 -13.23 -9.00 -28.23
CA ALA A 85 -12.81 -10.33 -28.69
C ALA A 85 -13.57 -11.43 -27.91
N GLU A 86 -13.68 -12.65 -28.44
CA GLU A 86 -14.36 -13.76 -27.75
C GLU A 86 -13.67 -14.10 -26.42
N ILE A 87 -14.42 -14.02 -25.32
CA ILE A 87 -13.95 -14.40 -23.98
C ILE A 87 -14.77 -15.59 -23.48
N GLY A 88 -14.11 -16.73 -23.27
CA GLY A 88 -14.72 -17.88 -22.61
C GLY A 88 -15.06 -17.58 -21.13
N PRO A 89 -16.09 -18.21 -20.55
CA PRO A 89 -16.58 -17.90 -19.21
C PRO A 89 -15.54 -18.02 -18.10
N GLY A 90 -14.56 -18.94 -18.20
CA GLY A 90 -13.47 -19.06 -17.23
C GLY A 90 -12.50 -17.88 -17.21
N MET A 91 -12.27 -17.22 -18.37
CA MET A 91 -11.33 -16.10 -18.44
C MET A 91 -11.84 -14.86 -17.71
N LEU A 92 -13.16 -14.64 -17.63
CA LEU A 92 -13.73 -13.53 -16.87
C LEU A 92 -13.52 -13.71 -15.37
N GLU A 93 -13.71 -14.93 -14.87
CA GLU A 93 -13.42 -15.27 -13.48
C GLU A 93 -11.94 -15.03 -13.15
N ASP A 94 -11.06 -15.38 -14.09
CA ASP A 94 -9.62 -15.17 -13.91
C ASP A 94 -9.23 -13.69 -13.90
N ILE A 95 -9.87 -12.84 -14.74
CA ILE A 95 -9.68 -11.38 -14.69
C ILE A 95 -10.14 -10.81 -13.34
N TRP A 96 -11.25 -11.32 -12.79
CA TRP A 96 -11.72 -10.92 -11.46
C TRP A 96 -10.72 -11.31 -10.36
N LYS A 97 -10.18 -12.53 -10.42
CA LYS A 97 -9.13 -12.97 -9.50
C LYS A 97 -7.89 -12.07 -9.59
N LEU A 98 -7.45 -11.70 -10.80
CA LEU A 98 -6.34 -10.75 -10.98
C LEU A 98 -6.66 -9.39 -10.33
N LYS A 99 -7.83 -8.80 -10.62
CA LYS A 99 -8.26 -7.52 -10.03
C LYS A 99 -8.18 -7.54 -8.49
N HIS A 100 -8.68 -8.61 -7.88
CA HIS A 100 -8.66 -8.79 -6.43
C HIS A 100 -7.28 -9.14 -5.86
N ALA A 101 -6.35 -9.62 -6.70
CA ALA A 101 -4.99 -9.90 -6.30
C ALA A 101 -4.11 -8.64 -6.31
N MET A 102 -4.36 -7.71 -7.24
CA MET A 102 -3.62 -6.45 -7.37
C MET A 102 -3.94 -5.44 -6.24
N VAL A 103 -5.03 -5.66 -5.50
CA VAL A 103 -5.48 -4.81 -4.40
C VAL A 103 -5.49 -5.62 -3.10
N PRO A 104 -4.76 -5.22 -2.05
CA PRO A 104 -4.76 -5.94 -0.78
C PRO A 104 -6.13 -5.79 -0.09
N ALA A 105 -7.02 -6.76 -0.30
CA ALA A 105 -8.33 -6.73 0.34
C ALA A 105 -8.27 -6.98 1.87
N GLU A 106 -7.10 -7.32 2.42
CA GLU A 106 -6.83 -7.34 3.86
C GLU A 106 -7.08 -5.97 4.51
N PHE A 107 -6.85 -4.89 3.74
CA PHE A 107 -7.12 -3.52 4.16
C PHE A 107 -8.54 -3.06 3.86
N GLY A 108 -9.35 -3.90 3.23
CA GLY A 108 -10.71 -3.60 2.84
C GLY A 108 -10.79 -2.24 2.14
N LEU A 109 -9.99 -2.00 1.09
CA LEU A 109 -9.94 -0.68 0.49
C LEU A 109 -11.31 -0.24 -0.05
N VAL A 110 -11.73 0.98 0.27
CA VAL A 110 -12.96 1.58 -0.25
C VAL A 110 -12.60 2.70 -1.21
N SER A 111 -13.13 2.63 -2.43
CA SER A 111 -13.06 3.69 -3.43
C SER A 111 -14.44 4.33 -3.60
N ASN A 112 -14.46 5.63 -3.88
CA ASN A 112 -15.67 6.29 -4.38
C ASN A 112 -15.99 5.93 -5.84
N GLN A 113 -15.05 5.26 -6.53
CA GLN A 113 -15.26 4.76 -7.89
C GLN A 113 -16.02 3.44 -7.87
N THR A 114 -16.96 3.28 -8.80
CA THR A 114 -17.74 2.05 -8.96
C THR A 114 -16.86 0.91 -9.50
N GLU A 115 -17.19 -0.34 -9.20
CA GLU A 115 -16.48 -1.52 -9.75
C GLU A 115 -16.44 -1.53 -11.29
N SER A 116 -17.38 -0.81 -11.91
CA SER A 116 -17.49 -0.53 -13.34
C SER A 116 -16.28 0.20 -13.93
N SER A 117 -15.61 1.09 -13.18
CA SER A 117 -14.50 1.91 -13.72
C SER A 117 -13.25 1.08 -14.03
N PHE A 118 -13.04 -0.04 -13.34
CA PHE A 118 -11.91 -0.93 -13.62
C PHE A 118 -12.07 -1.68 -14.94
N PHE A 119 -13.29 -2.11 -15.26
CA PHE A 119 -13.57 -2.93 -16.42
C PHE A 119 -13.82 -2.11 -17.69
N GLU A 120 -14.14 -0.82 -17.57
CA GLU A 120 -14.41 0.04 -18.71
C GLU A 120 -13.30 -0.02 -19.79
N PRO A 121 -11.99 0.09 -19.49
CA PRO A 121 -10.96 -0.04 -20.52
C PRO A 121 -10.89 -1.45 -21.11
N VAL A 122 -11.10 -2.49 -20.28
CA VAL A 122 -11.07 -3.90 -20.71
C VAL A 122 -12.23 -4.22 -21.66
N LEU A 123 -13.38 -3.60 -21.45
CA LEU A 123 -14.57 -3.77 -22.28
C LEU A 123 -14.47 -2.99 -23.59
N ASN A 124 -13.96 -1.76 -23.54
CA ASN A 124 -14.07 -0.82 -24.65
C ASN A 124 -12.81 -0.75 -25.52
N ASP A 125 -11.68 -1.33 -25.10
CA ASP A 125 -10.40 -1.22 -25.81
C ASP A 125 -9.74 -2.60 -26.00
N THR A 126 -9.57 -3.00 -27.27
CA THR A 126 -9.00 -4.31 -27.65
C THR A 126 -7.57 -4.52 -27.17
N ALA A 127 -6.74 -3.47 -27.10
CA ALA A 127 -5.39 -3.59 -26.60
C ALA A 127 -5.39 -3.80 -25.08
N CYS A 128 -6.25 -3.06 -24.36
CA CYS A 128 -6.47 -3.26 -22.93
C CYS A 128 -6.97 -4.68 -22.65
N LEU A 129 -7.91 -5.20 -23.45
CA LEU A 129 -8.39 -6.56 -23.30
C LEU A 129 -7.26 -7.59 -23.45
N HIS A 130 -6.51 -7.54 -24.55
CA HIS A 130 -5.42 -8.49 -24.78
C HIS A 130 -4.31 -8.38 -23.73
N PHE A 131 -3.88 -7.17 -23.36
CA PHE A 131 -2.90 -7.01 -22.29
C PHE A 131 -3.41 -7.54 -20.93
N THR A 132 -4.70 -7.32 -20.62
CA THR A 132 -5.31 -7.84 -19.39
C THR A 132 -5.33 -9.36 -19.39
N LEU A 133 -5.72 -10.00 -20.49
CA LEU A 133 -5.70 -11.46 -20.62
C LEU A 133 -4.27 -12.03 -20.53
N PHE A 134 -3.28 -11.37 -21.12
CA PHE A 134 -1.87 -11.72 -20.97
C PHE A 134 -1.46 -11.72 -19.48
N THR A 135 -1.73 -10.63 -18.77
CA THR A 135 -1.35 -10.48 -17.36
C THR A 135 -2.10 -11.44 -16.45
N THR A 136 -3.40 -11.64 -16.69
CA THR A 136 -4.21 -12.64 -16.00
C THR A 136 -3.61 -14.03 -16.16
N LYS A 137 -3.20 -14.39 -17.38
CA LYS A 137 -2.65 -15.71 -17.63
C LYS A 137 -1.28 -15.91 -16.97
N VAL A 138 -0.41 -14.88 -17.01
CA VAL A 138 0.87 -14.87 -16.27
C VAL A 138 0.65 -15.03 -14.78
N TYR A 139 -0.31 -14.30 -14.20
CA TYR A 139 -0.66 -14.42 -12.79
C TYR A 139 -1.12 -15.84 -12.42
N MET A 140 -2.04 -16.42 -13.18
CA MET A 140 -2.53 -17.78 -12.93
C MET A 140 -1.42 -18.83 -13.07
N ASP A 141 -0.60 -18.72 -14.12
CA ASP A 141 0.53 -19.63 -14.30
C ASP A 141 1.55 -19.50 -13.14
N SER A 142 1.73 -18.31 -12.57
CA SER A 142 2.55 -18.10 -11.37
C SER A 142 1.94 -18.75 -10.11
N LEU A 143 0.62 -18.72 -9.93
CA LEU A 143 -0.04 -19.42 -8.81
C LEU A 143 0.12 -20.94 -8.91
N ASP A 144 0.16 -21.46 -10.14
CA ASP A 144 0.43 -22.88 -10.42
C ASP A 144 1.93 -23.25 -10.28
N GLY A 145 2.80 -22.29 -9.94
CA GLY A 145 4.25 -22.50 -9.83
C GLY A 145 4.97 -22.66 -11.17
N LYS A 146 4.34 -22.28 -12.29
CA LYS A 146 4.98 -22.33 -13.62
C LYS A 146 5.93 -21.15 -13.76
N LYS A 147 7.14 -21.44 -14.26
CA LYS A 147 8.19 -20.44 -14.46
C LYS A 147 8.18 -19.81 -15.86
N GLU A 148 7.60 -20.51 -16.83
CA GLU A 148 7.58 -20.07 -18.24
C GLU A 148 6.24 -19.45 -18.62
N ILE A 149 6.29 -18.45 -19.50
CA ILE A 149 5.11 -17.81 -20.06
C ILE A 149 4.41 -18.80 -20.99
N SER A 150 3.13 -19.09 -20.73
CA SER A 150 2.36 -20.03 -21.56
C SER A 150 2.10 -19.48 -22.97
N LYS A 151 1.93 -20.39 -23.95
CA LYS A 151 1.60 -20.03 -25.34
C LYS A 151 0.36 -19.13 -25.45
N ILE A 152 -0.65 -19.36 -24.60
CA ILE A 152 -1.88 -18.56 -24.55
C ILE A 152 -1.56 -17.12 -24.12
N ALA A 153 -0.75 -16.95 -23.07
CA ALA A 153 -0.30 -15.63 -22.63
C ALA A 153 0.47 -14.91 -23.76
N LEU A 154 1.37 -15.61 -24.45
CA LEU A 154 2.14 -15.05 -25.57
C LEU A 154 1.26 -14.57 -26.73
N VAL A 155 0.20 -15.31 -27.09
CA VAL A 155 -0.75 -14.85 -28.13
C VAL A 155 -1.37 -13.50 -27.76
N HIS A 156 -1.80 -13.35 -26.51
CA HIS A 156 -2.38 -12.10 -26.04
C HIS A 156 -1.34 -10.96 -25.96
N LEU A 157 -0.11 -11.26 -25.56
CA LEU A 157 0.99 -10.30 -25.58
C LEU A 157 1.27 -9.79 -27.00
N VAL A 158 1.41 -10.70 -27.98
CA VAL A 158 1.68 -10.35 -29.38
C VAL A 158 0.56 -9.48 -29.95
N ASN A 159 -0.71 -9.82 -29.70
CA ASN A 159 -1.84 -9.02 -30.16
C ASN A 159 -1.87 -7.62 -29.52
N ALA A 160 -1.62 -7.53 -28.21
CA ALA A 160 -1.55 -6.24 -27.52
C ALA A 160 -0.43 -5.35 -28.09
N LEU A 161 0.75 -5.93 -28.33
CA LEU A 161 1.90 -5.23 -28.92
C LEU A 161 1.62 -4.79 -30.37
N ALA A 162 0.99 -5.63 -31.19
CA ALA A 162 0.64 -5.28 -32.56
C ALA A 162 -0.31 -4.08 -32.62
N ILE A 163 -1.35 -4.06 -31.78
CA ILE A 163 -2.28 -2.93 -31.69
C ILE A 163 -1.56 -1.69 -31.16
N LEU A 164 -0.73 -1.83 -30.13
CA LEU A 164 0.05 -0.73 -29.57
C LEU A 164 0.98 -0.11 -30.63
N GLN A 165 1.69 -0.93 -31.41
CA GLN A 165 2.55 -0.47 -32.50
C GLN A 165 1.76 0.31 -33.56
N GLN A 166 0.57 -0.16 -33.94
CA GLN A 166 -0.32 0.56 -34.85
C GLN A 166 -0.72 1.94 -34.31
N ARG A 167 -1.06 2.03 -33.02
CA ARG A 167 -1.39 3.32 -32.37
C ARG A 167 -0.22 4.29 -32.37
N LEU A 168 0.98 3.79 -32.11
CA LEU A 168 2.20 4.61 -32.03
C LEU A 168 2.73 5.03 -33.41
N ALA A 169 2.50 4.21 -34.45
CA ALA A 169 2.88 4.51 -35.83
C ALA A 169 1.84 5.36 -36.58
N GLY A 170 0.61 5.40 -36.08
CA GLY A 170 -0.49 6.16 -36.66
C GLY A 170 -0.28 7.68 -36.61
N SER A 171 -0.99 8.40 -37.48
CA SER A 171 -1.03 9.87 -37.48
C SER A 171 -1.93 10.44 -36.36
N ASP A 172 -2.78 9.61 -35.77
CA ASP A 172 -3.66 9.98 -34.66
C ASP A 172 -2.86 10.11 -33.35
N LYS A 173 -2.42 11.34 -33.11
CA LYS A 173 -1.67 11.67 -31.90
C LYS A 173 -2.51 11.47 -30.64
N GLU A 174 -3.81 11.71 -30.66
CA GLU A 174 -4.67 11.57 -29.48
C GLU A 174 -4.75 10.10 -29.06
N GLN A 175 -4.92 9.19 -30.02
CA GLN A 175 -4.95 7.76 -29.74
C GLN A 175 -3.59 7.24 -29.23
N SER A 176 -2.48 7.80 -29.72
CA SER A 176 -1.13 7.39 -29.30
C SER A 176 -0.81 7.72 -27.84
N ILE A 177 -1.53 8.68 -27.22
CA ILE A 177 -1.37 9.09 -25.82
C ILE A 177 -2.66 9.00 -25.01
N SER A 178 -3.65 8.23 -25.50
CA SER A 178 -4.92 8.02 -24.81
C SER A 178 -4.73 7.23 -23.52
N ASP A 179 -5.68 7.36 -22.59
CA ASP A 179 -5.63 6.70 -21.29
C ASP A 179 -5.56 5.18 -21.41
N SER A 180 -6.27 4.59 -22.38
CA SER A 180 -6.18 3.16 -22.70
C SER A 180 -4.78 2.75 -23.19
N THR A 181 -4.17 3.55 -24.08
CA THR A 181 -2.81 3.25 -24.57
C THR A 181 -1.78 3.38 -23.45
N ILE A 182 -1.91 4.40 -22.60
CA ILE A 182 -1.07 4.57 -21.39
C ILE A 182 -1.25 3.38 -20.44
N LEU A 183 -2.49 2.94 -20.21
CA LEU A 183 -2.79 1.80 -19.35
C LEU A 183 -2.16 0.49 -19.86
N VAL A 184 -2.16 0.25 -21.17
CA VAL A 184 -1.46 -0.90 -21.78
C VAL A 184 0.04 -0.83 -21.49
N VAL A 185 0.68 0.32 -21.67
CA VAL A 185 2.13 0.47 -21.44
C VAL A 185 2.49 0.34 -19.96
N ILE A 186 1.69 0.90 -19.04
CA ILE A 186 1.82 0.67 -17.59
C ILE A 186 1.78 -0.82 -17.30
N GLY A 187 0.78 -1.48 -17.87
CA GLY A 187 0.57 -2.90 -17.72
C GLY A 187 1.78 -3.74 -18.16
N LEU A 188 2.27 -3.51 -19.38
CA LEU A 188 3.46 -4.17 -19.91
C LEU A 188 4.70 -3.91 -19.04
N THR A 189 4.86 -2.67 -18.56
CA THR A 189 5.97 -2.31 -17.64
C THR A 189 5.91 -3.11 -16.34
N MET A 190 4.74 -3.18 -15.70
CA MET A 190 4.53 -3.89 -14.45
C MET A 190 4.71 -5.40 -14.61
N THR A 191 4.15 -5.99 -15.66
CA THR A 191 4.26 -7.44 -15.91
C THR A 191 5.70 -7.83 -16.27
N ALA A 192 6.40 -7.04 -17.10
CA ALA A 192 7.82 -7.26 -17.38
C ALA A 192 8.68 -7.17 -16.11
N THR A 193 8.41 -6.18 -15.23
CA THR A 193 9.07 -6.04 -13.93
C THR A 193 8.83 -7.29 -13.05
N ALA A 194 7.59 -7.78 -12.98
CA ALA A 194 7.24 -8.96 -12.19
C ALA A 194 7.88 -10.24 -12.70
N LEU A 195 8.08 -10.36 -14.02
CA LEU A 195 8.75 -11.49 -14.67
C LEU A 195 10.28 -11.39 -14.65
N GLY A 196 10.84 -10.26 -14.21
CA GLY A 196 12.29 -10.03 -14.22
C GLY A 196 12.88 -9.68 -15.59
N ASP A 197 12.05 -9.38 -16.60
CA ASP A 197 12.51 -8.81 -17.87
C ASP A 197 12.75 -7.30 -17.70
N LEU A 198 13.86 -6.98 -17.03
CA LEU A 198 14.21 -5.63 -16.63
C LEU A 198 14.51 -4.72 -17.82
N GLU A 199 15.01 -5.27 -18.93
CA GLU A 199 15.26 -4.52 -20.16
C GLU A 199 13.95 -4.07 -20.79
N ALA A 200 13.00 -4.99 -20.98
CA ALA A 200 11.67 -4.64 -21.49
C ALA A 200 10.97 -3.65 -20.55
N ALA A 201 11.04 -3.86 -19.24
CA ALA A 201 10.44 -2.98 -18.24
C ALA A 201 10.98 -1.54 -18.34
N GLN A 202 12.31 -1.36 -18.45
CA GLN A 202 12.92 -0.04 -18.61
C GLN A 202 12.55 0.61 -19.95
N ASN A 203 12.50 -0.15 -21.04
CA ASN A 203 12.11 0.37 -22.35
C ASN A 203 10.64 0.81 -22.37
N HIS A 204 9.74 0.01 -21.80
CA HIS A 204 8.33 0.38 -21.64
C HIS A 204 8.16 1.60 -20.74
N LEU A 205 8.88 1.68 -19.61
CA LEU A 205 8.83 2.85 -18.73
C LEU A 205 9.32 4.13 -19.42
N ARG A 206 10.39 4.06 -20.23
CA ARG A 206 10.86 5.21 -21.01
C ARG A 206 9.81 5.68 -22.03
N GLY A 207 9.12 4.73 -22.67
CA GLY A 207 7.96 5.02 -23.53
C GLY A 207 6.83 5.69 -22.77
N LEU A 208 6.45 5.11 -21.62
CA LEU A 208 5.42 5.65 -20.72
C LEU A 208 5.74 7.09 -20.29
N TYR A 209 6.98 7.34 -19.85
CA TYR A 209 7.44 8.67 -19.46
C TYR A 209 7.24 9.68 -20.59
N LYS A 210 7.63 9.32 -21.83
CA LYS A 210 7.42 10.18 -23.01
C LYS A 210 5.94 10.46 -23.25
N MET A 211 5.06 9.46 -23.15
CA MET A 211 3.61 9.64 -23.31
C MET A 211 3.03 10.58 -22.25
N VAL A 212 3.43 10.42 -20.99
CA VAL A 212 3.00 11.29 -19.87
C VAL A 212 3.48 12.72 -20.07
N MET A 213 4.71 12.93 -20.53
CA MET A 213 5.21 14.27 -20.85
C MET A 213 4.43 14.92 -22.00
N LEU A 214 4.08 14.16 -23.05
CA LEU A 214 3.26 14.65 -24.16
C LEU A 214 1.84 15.03 -23.73
N ARG A 215 1.29 14.41 -22.68
CA ARG A 215 0.00 14.77 -22.06
C ARG A 215 0.06 16.01 -21.16
N GLY A 216 1.24 16.61 -20.96
CA GLY A 216 1.42 17.77 -20.08
C GLY A 216 2.01 17.44 -18.72
N GLY A 217 2.63 16.27 -18.56
CA GLY A 217 3.28 15.83 -17.33
C GLY A 217 2.33 15.12 -16.35
N ILE A 218 2.87 14.69 -15.21
CA ILE A 218 2.12 13.86 -14.26
C ILE A 218 0.90 14.57 -13.64
N SER A 219 0.94 15.90 -13.55
CA SER A 219 -0.16 16.72 -13.05
C SER A 219 -1.38 16.74 -13.96
N ALA A 220 -1.22 16.35 -15.25
CA ALA A 220 -2.35 16.20 -16.17
C ALA A 220 -3.32 15.09 -15.74
N PHE A 221 -2.87 14.17 -14.87
CA PHE A 221 -3.65 13.03 -14.39
C PHE A 221 -4.19 13.24 -12.95
N LYS A 222 -4.05 14.44 -12.37
CA LYS A 222 -4.40 14.71 -10.95
C LYS A 222 -5.86 14.38 -10.58
N ASP A 223 -6.77 14.51 -11.53
CA ASP A 223 -8.20 14.29 -11.34
C ASP A 223 -8.58 12.82 -11.65
N ASP A 224 -7.65 12.04 -12.21
CA ASP A 224 -7.79 10.60 -12.44
C ASP A 224 -7.15 9.81 -11.28
N GLY A 225 -7.97 9.52 -10.28
CA GLY A 225 -7.60 8.74 -9.10
C GLY A 225 -7.23 7.27 -9.39
N ASN A 226 -7.31 6.80 -10.64
CA ASN A 226 -6.97 5.44 -11.05
C ASN A 226 -5.67 5.40 -11.86
N LEU A 227 -5.51 6.28 -12.85
CA LEU A 227 -4.37 6.23 -13.78
C LEU A 227 -3.10 6.87 -13.18
N GLN A 228 -3.21 8.00 -12.49
CA GLN A 228 -2.04 8.68 -11.90
C GLN A 228 -1.25 7.75 -10.94
N PRO A 229 -1.88 7.07 -9.96
CA PRO A 229 -1.14 6.19 -9.06
C PRO A 229 -0.55 4.97 -9.77
N LYS A 230 -1.16 4.49 -10.86
CA LYS A 230 -0.67 3.37 -11.66
C LYS A 230 0.59 3.72 -12.45
N ILE A 231 0.66 4.93 -13.02
CA ILE A 231 1.88 5.45 -13.66
C ILE A 231 3.03 5.45 -12.66
N LEU A 232 2.78 6.01 -11.48
CA LEU A 232 3.77 6.15 -10.42
C LEU A 232 4.19 4.79 -9.83
N ARG A 233 3.26 3.84 -9.71
CA ARG A 233 3.55 2.48 -9.29
C ARG A 233 4.50 1.77 -10.26
N ALA A 234 4.33 1.96 -11.58
CA ALA A 234 5.21 1.37 -12.59
C ALA A 234 6.63 1.94 -12.49
N ASP A 235 6.77 3.26 -12.34
CA ASP A 235 8.05 3.92 -12.14
C ASP A 235 8.77 3.44 -10.86
N ILE A 236 8.04 3.38 -9.73
CA ILE A 236 8.54 2.84 -8.46
C ILE A 236 8.99 1.38 -8.64
N GLY A 237 8.16 0.53 -9.26
CA GLY A 237 8.45 -0.89 -9.44
C GLY A 237 9.76 -1.13 -10.20
N VAL A 238 9.97 -0.41 -11.30
CA VAL A 238 11.21 -0.49 -12.09
C VAL A 238 12.41 0.05 -11.29
N ALA A 239 12.24 1.15 -10.55
CA ALA A 239 13.30 1.70 -9.71
C ALA A 239 13.75 0.70 -8.61
N LEU A 240 12.82 -0.01 -7.98
CA LEU A 240 13.15 -1.05 -7.00
C LEU A 240 13.80 -2.28 -7.64
N ALA A 241 13.36 -2.66 -8.83
CA ALA A 241 13.88 -3.84 -9.53
C ALA A 241 15.28 -3.63 -10.12
N THR A 242 15.61 -2.39 -10.53
CA THR A 242 16.84 -2.08 -11.29
C THR A 242 17.84 -1.20 -10.53
N GLY A 243 17.40 -0.54 -9.46
CA GLY A 243 18.22 0.44 -8.74
C GLY A 243 18.31 1.81 -9.39
N CYS A 244 17.76 1.97 -10.60
CA CYS A 244 17.71 3.24 -11.28
C CYS A 244 16.92 4.28 -10.48
N LYS A 245 17.24 5.55 -10.70
CA LYS A 245 16.45 6.65 -10.14
C LYS A 245 15.06 6.66 -10.80
N PRO A 246 13.96 6.81 -10.04
CA PRO A 246 12.64 7.00 -10.61
C PRO A 246 12.63 8.16 -11.61
N MET A 247 11.84 8.07 -12.68
CA MET A 247 11.75 9.10 -13.72
C MET A 247 10.83 10.25 -13.33
N PHE A 248 9.85 10.00 -12.45
CA PHE A 248 9.01 11.04 -11.87
C PHE A 248 9.56 11.48 -10.50
N PHE A 249 9.29 12.72 -10.09
CA PHE A 249 9.68 13.27 -8.78
C PHE A 249 11.19 13.15 -8.43
N SER A 250 12.09 13.01 -9.40
CA SER A 250 13.52 12.76 -9.19
C SER A 250 14.31 13.94 -8.60
N GLY A 251 13.68 15.08 -8.30
CA GLY A 251 14.35 16.27 -7.76
C GLY A 251 13.48 17.23 -6.96
N CYS A 252 12.20 16.93 -6.78
CA CYS A 252 11.23 17.78 -6.08
C CYS A 252 10.34 16.89 -5.22
N VAL A 253 10.91 16.35 -4.15
CA VAL A 253 10.20 15.51 -3.17
C VAL A 253 9.99 16.34 -1.91
N SER A 254 8.75 16.43 -1.43
CA SER A 254 8.49 16.96 -0.08
C SER A 254 8.95 15.94 0.95
N TRP A 255 9.74 16.43 1.92
CA TRP A 255 10.23 15.64 3.06
C TRP A 255 9.38 15.84 4.32
N ASP A 256 8.29 16.60 4.21
CA ASP A 256 7.36 16.78 5.32
C ASP A 256 6.62 15.47 5.58
N SER A 257 6.34 15.19 6.85
CA SER A 257 5.49 14.05 7.22
C SER A 257 4.11 14.21 6.56
N TYR A 258 3.72 13.18 5.81
CA TYR A 258 2.44 13.13 5.12
C TYR A 258 1.30 12.70 6.06
N ILE A 259 1.60 11.82 7.02
CA ILE A 259 0.65 11.36 8.04
C ILE A 259 1.17 11.82 9.42
N PRO A 260 0.94 13.09 9.80
CA PRO A 260 1.48 13.63 11.04
C PRO A 260 0.99 12.84 12.25
N SER A 261 1.93 12.23 12.98
CA SER A 261 1.64 11.54 14.24
C SER A 261 1.11 12.54 15.26
N LYS A 262 -0.06 12.26 15.85
CA LYS A 262 -0.73 13.16 16.81
C LYS A 262 0.13 13.50 18.04
N GLY A 263 1.15 12.69 18.36
CA GLY A 263 2.07 12.92 19.48
C GLY A 263 3.02 14.12 19.28
N LYS A 264 3.36 14.50 18.04
CA LYS A 264 4.26 15.64 17.76
C LYS A 264 3.53 17.00 17.72
N LEU A 265 2.20 17.04 17.54
CA LEU A 265 1.41 18.28 17.60
C LEU A 265 1.34 18.88 19.02
N SER A 266 1.67 18.11 20.05
CA SER A 266 1.70 18.56 21.46
C SER A 266 2.79 19.60 21.73
N HIS A 267 3.89 19.59 20.97
CA HIS A 267 5.04 20.49 21.20
C HIS A 267 4.89 21.90 20.63
N LEU A 268 3.82 22.16 19.86
CA LEU A 268 3.51 23.48 19.30
C LEU A 268 2.43 24.24 20.09
N GLN A 269 1.94 23.69 21.20
CA GLN A 269 1.15 24.47 22.15
C GLN A 269 2.06 25.33 23.02
N PRO A 270 1.67 26.58 23.36
CA PRO A 270 2.44 27.41 24.28
C PRO A 270 2.70 26.63 25.58
N LYS A 271 3.96 26.61 26.02
CA LYS A 271 4.41 26.01 27.28
C LYS A 271 3.78 26.75 28.47
N ASP A 272 2.54 26.43 28.79
CA ASP A 272 1.91 26.78 30.05
C ASP A 272 1.24 25.52 30.60
N SER A 273 2.03 24.64 31.23
CA SER A 273 1.64 23.68 32.29
C SER A 273 2.82 22.75 32.61
N ASP A 274 2.86 22.29 33.86
CA ASP A 274 3.89 21.48 34.56
C ASP A 274 4.68 20.44 33.73
N PRO A 275 5.93 20.11 34.16
CA PRO A 275 6.68 19.00 33.58
C PRO A 275 5.90 17.69 33.76
N ASP A 276 5.37 17.17 32.66
CA ASP A 276 4.83 15.80 32.58
C ASP A 276 5.91 14.82 33.04
N PRO A 277 5.56 13.75 33.78
CA PRO A 277 6.51 12.74 34.21
C PRO A 277 7.20 12.13 32.97
N GLU A 278 8.53 12.16 32.96
CA GLU A 278 9.36 11.55 31.92
C GLU A 278 8.97 10.08 31.73
N ILE A 279 8.17 9.82 30.68
CA ILE A 279 7.95 8.46 30.21
C ILE A 279 9.31 8.01 29.66
N PRO A 280 9.86 6.85 30.09
CA PRO A 280 11.11 6.35 29.53
C PRO A 280 10.90 6.18 28.02
N THR A 281 11.51 7.06 27.24
CA THR A 281 11.65 6.89 25.81
C THR A 281 12.32 5.54 25.59
N SER A 282 11.69 4.66 24.83
CA SER A 282 12.30 3.36 24.53
C SER A 282 13.67 3.58 23.89
N ASP A 283 14.63 2.68 24.14
CA ASP A 283 15.97 2.75 23.52
C ASP A 283 15.91 2.89 21.99
N ILE A 284 14.83 2.38 21.38
CA ILE A 284 14.51 2.53 19.96
C ILE A 284 14.24 4.00 19.58
N GLY A 285 13.50 4.75 20.40
CA GLY A 285 13.19 6.16 20.12
C GLY A 285 14.45 7.01 19.99
N HIS A 286 15.37 6.91 20.97
CA HIS A 286 16.66 7.62 20.91
C HIS A 286 17.52 7.20 19.73
N PHE A 287 17.50 5.92 19.37
CA PHE A 287 18.19 5.43 18.18
C PHE A 287 17.60 6.04 16.90
N LEU A 288 16.27 6.08 16.78
CA LEU A 288 15.59 6.65 15.62
C LEU A 288 15.84 8.16 15.50
N ASP A 289 16.00 8.88 16.61
CA ASP A 289 16.35 10.31 16.63
C ASP A 289 17.76 10.58 16.05
N SER A 290 18.63 9.56 15.98
CA SER A 290 19.97 9.68 15.40
C SER A 290 20.02 9.49 13.88
N LEU A 291 18.94 9.00 13.27
CA LEU A 291 18.86 8.78 11.82
C LEU A 291 18.78 10.11 11.05
N ASP A 292 19.11 10.10 9.76
CA ASP A 292 18.87 11.24 8.87
C ASP A 292 17.39 11.69 8.98
N ALA A 293 17.18 12.99 9.20
CA ALA A 293 15.84 13.55 9.45
C ALA A 293 14.82 13.24 8.34
N ARG A 294 15.27 13.10 7.09
CA ARG A 294 14.42 12.74 5.94
C ARG A 294 14.02 11.28 6.00
N LEU A 295 14.93 10.41 6.43
CA LEU A 295 14.66 8.99 6.65
C LEU A 295 13.70 8.80 7.83
N HIS A 296 13.92 9.52 8.92
CA HIS A 296 13.03 9.54 10.09
C HIS A 296 11.61 9.98 9.71
N SER A 297 11.44 11.00 8.86
CA SER A 297 10.11 11.40 8.38
C SER A 297 9.38 10.30 7.61
N ALA A 298 10.08 9.57 6.74
CA ALA A 298 9.50 8.45 6.01
C ALA A 298 9.17 7.27 6.95
N TRP A 299 10.00 7.05 7.97
CA TRP A 299 9.75 6.08 9.05
C TRP A 299 8.45 6.40 9.79
N ASP A 300 8.28 7.63 10.26
CA ASP A 300 7.09 8.07 11.01
C ASP A 300 5.79 7.83 10.23
N ASP A 301 5.77 8.20 8.95
CA ASP A 301 4.59 8.02 8.10
C ASP A 301 4.26 6.53 7.89
N LEU A 302 5.29 5.70 7.69
CA LEU A 302 5.11 4.25 7.53
C LEU A 302 4.63 3.60 8.84
N ALA A 303 5.21 3.99 9.97
CA ALA A 303 4.81 3.52 11.30
C ALA A 303 3.36 3.89 11.61
N GLU A 304 2.98 5.14 11.35
CA GLU A 304 1.61 5.62 11.58
C GLU A 304 0.61 4.94 10.63
N PHE A 305 0.97 4.72 9.36
CA PHE A 305 0.15 3.96 8.43
C PHE A 305 -0.04 2.50 8.90
N SER A 306 1.04 1.81 9.28
CA SER A 306 0.98 0.42 9.78
C SER A 306 0.12 0.31 11.04
N ARG A 307 0.27 1.26 11.97
CA ARG A 307 -0.57 1.36 13.17
C ARG A 307 -2.04 1.56 12.82
N ALA A 308 -2.34 2.48 11.91
CA ALA A 308 -3.70 2.74 11.45
C ALA A 308 -4.31 1.53 10.72
N ALA A 309 -3.52 0.84 9.91
CA ALA A 309 -3.93 -0.36 9.19
C ALA A 309 -4.31 -1.51 10.14
N ASN A 310 -3.49 -1.77 11.16
CA ASN A 310 -3.83 -2.78 12.18
C ASN A 310 -5.13 -2.46 12.92
N ILE A 311 -5.33 -1.20 13.31
CA ILE A 311 -6.58 -0.77 13.95
C ILE A 311 -7.76 -0.92 13.01
N ALA A 312 -7.60 -0.52 11.74
CA ALA A 312 -8.65 -0.65 10.74
C ALA A 312 -9.05 -2.12 10.57
N THR A 313 -8.10 -3.02 10.38
CA THR A 313 -8.35 -4.46 10.26
C THR A 313 -8.99 -5.03 11.53
N GLN A 314 -8.48 -4.69 12.72
CA GLN A 314 -9.03 -5.16 14.00
C GLN A 314 -10.48 -4.69 14.22
N CYS A 315 -10.79 -3.46 13.84
CA CYS A 315 -12.12 -2.87 13.94
C CYS A 315 -13.02 -3.18 12.74
N LYS A 316 -12.54 -3.96 11.75
CA LYS A 316 -13.24 -4.24 10.48
C LYS A 316 -13.65 -2.95 9.75
N LEU A 317 -12.79 -1.95 9.81
CA LEU A 317 -12.90 -0.69 9.09
C LEU A 317 -12.11 -0.77 7.79
N HIS A 318 -12.47 0.11 6.88
CA HIS A 318 -11.88 0.24 5.56
C HIS A 318 -10.83 1.35 5.53
N ILE A 319 -9.73 1.14 4.79
CA ILE A 319 -8.77 2.20 4.46
C ILE A 319 -9.23 2.87 3.16
N ASP A 320 -9.18 4.20 3.12
CA ASP A 320 -9.47 4.98 1.90
C ASP A 320 -8.44 4.64 0.80
N THR A 321 -8.92 4.22 -0.38
CA THR A 321 -8.05 3.82 -1.50
C THR A 321 -7.10 4.94 -1.90
N GLU A 322 -7.59 6.18 -1.96
CA GLU A 322 -6.76 7.30 -2.38
C GLU A 322 -5.71 7.63 -1.32
N LEU A 323 -6.04 7.60 -0.01
CA LEU A 323 -5.04 7.71 1.06
C LEU A 323 -3.97 6.62 0.93
N TYR A 324 -4.37 5.36 0.71
CA TYR A 324 -3.44 4.26 0.51
C TYR A 324 -2.46 4.52 -0.66
N GLN A 325 -2.98 5.02 -1.80
CA GLN A 325 -2.16 5.36 -2.97
C GLN A 325 -1.20 6.53 -2.67
N GLU A 326 -1.66 7.57 -1.98
CA GLU A 326 -0.82 8.72 -1.61
C GLU A 326 0.31 8.31 -0.66
N VAL A 327 0.03 7.46 0.33
CA VAL A 327 1.03 6.93 1.24
C VAL A 327 2.04 6.05 0.49
N MET A 328 1.57 5.16 -0.38
CA MET A 328 2.44 4.35 -1.25
C MET A 328 3.41 5.24 -2.01
N VAL A 329 2.90 6.24 -2.73
CA VAL A 329 3.72 7.12 -3.57
C VAL A 329 4.70 7.91 -2.70
N SER A 330 4.21 8.56 -1.63
CA SER A 330 5.02 9.41 -0.76
C SER A 330 6.21 8.66 -0.14
N ILE A 331 5.97 7.45 0.40
CA ILE A 331 7.01 6.64 1.05
C ILE A 331 8.04 6.19 0.02
N HIS A 332 7.60 5.59 -1.09
CA HIS A 332 8.54 5.04 -2.07
C HIS A 332 9.37 6.11 -2.77
N TYR A 333 8.79 7.26 -3.17
CA TYR A 333 9.58 8.32 -3.81
C TYR A 333 10.58 8.97 -2.85
N ARG A 334 10.23 9.18 -1.57
CA ARG A 334 11.20 9.64 -0.57
C ARG A 334 12.35 8.64 -0.40
N LEU A 335 12.03 7.38 -0.15
CA LEU A 335 13.05 6.36 0.11
C LEU A 335 13.93 6.02 -1.11
N THR A 336 13.36 6.05 -2.33
CA THR A 336 14.12 5.81 -3.57
C THR A 336 14.98 7.00 -3.99
N ASN A 337 14.67 8.22 -3.55
CA ASN A 337 15.53 9.40 -3.75
C ASN A 337 16.58 9.59 -2.64
N LEU A 338 16.50 8.83 -1.54
CA LEU A 338 17.57 8.75 -0.55
C LEU A 338 18.65 7.74 -0.97
N ARG A 339 19.90 8.06 -0.65
CA ARG A 339 21.08 7.21 -0.78
C ARG A 339 22.02 7.53 0.37
N PHE A 340 22.51 6.49 1.04
CA PHE A 340 23.52 6.58 2.09
C PHE A 340 24.66 5.62 1.77
N ASP A 341 25.75 5.71 2.53
CA ASP A 341 26.91 4.85 2.33
C ASP A 341 26.56 3.39 2.64
N THR A 342 27.00 2.46 1.80
CA THR A 342 26.79 1.03 2.01
C THR A 342 27.39 0.59 3.34
N GLY A 343 26.60 -0.12 4.16
CA GLY A 343 27.00 -0.54 5.50
C GLY A 343 26.69 0.49 6.59
N SER A 344 26.28 1.72 6.24
CA SER A 344 25.72 2.64 7.23
C SER A 344 24.38 2.13 7.77
N ILE A 345 24.06 2.54 8.99
CA ILE A 345 22.76 2.24 9.58
C ILE A 345 21.61 2.91 8.80
N ASP A 346 21.80 4.15 8.34
CA ASP A 346 20.81 4.86 7.54
C ASP A 346 20.48 4.09 6.25
N GLU A 347 21.49 3.55 5.56
CA GLU A 347 21.27 2.74 4.35
C GLU A 347 20.52 1.45 4.67
N THR A 348 20.89 0.77 5.76
CA THR A 348 20.21 -0.44 6.20
C THR A 348 18.74 -0.16 6.50
N ILE A 349 18.44 0.89 7.27
CA ILE A 349 17.07 1.26 7.62
C ILE A 349 16.29 1.68 6.37
N ARG A 350 16.90 2.45 5.46
CA ARG A 350 16.28 2.84 4.18
C ARG A 350 15.89 1.62 3.34
N LEU A 351 16.79 0.64 3.19
CA LEU A 351 16.53 -0.59 2.43
C LEU A 351 15.51 -1.50 3.13
N THR A 352 15.53 -1.54 4.46
CA THR A 352 14.54 -2.28 5.26
C THR A 352 13.15 -1.66 5.11
N LEU A 353 13.04 -0.33 5.17
CA LEU A 353 11.78 0.38 4.94
C LEU A 353 11.26 0.16 3.51
N LEU A 354 12.12 0.20 2.49
CA LEU A 354 11.74 -0.11 1.10
C LEU A 354 11.24 -1.55 0.95
N SER A 355 11.93 -2.49 1.59
CA SER A 355 11.56 -3.90 1.57
C SER A 355 10.19 -4.09 2.23
N PHE A 356 10.01 -3.54 3.43
CA PHE A 356 8.75 -3.60 4.16
C PHE A 356 7.61 -2.91 3.39
N SER A 357 7.81 -1.68 2.89
CA SER A 357 6.80 -0.95 2.13
C SER A 357 6.41 -1.67 0.83
N SER A 358 7.36 -2.37 0.19
CA SER A 358 7.05 -3.17 -1.00
C SER A 358 6.02 -4.26 -0.70
N THR A 359 6.06 -4.89 0.48
CA THR A 359 5.08 -5.91 0.88
C THR A 359 3.70 -5.34 1.16
N LEU A 360 3.63 -4.11 1.69
CA LEU A 360 2.36 -3.45 1.95
C LEU A 360 1.68 -3.00 0.67
N PHE A 361 2.48 -2.49 -0.27
CA PHE A 361 1.95 -1.70 -1.36
C PHE A 361 2.09 -2.35 -2.72
N LEU A 362 3.16 -3.09 -2.99
CA LEU A 362 3.59 -3.46 -4.35
C LEU A 362 3.34 -4.93 -4.73
N GLN A 363 3.11 -5.82 -3.77
CA GLN A 363 2.88 -7.25 -4.01
C GLN A 363 1.46 -7.55 -4.52
N TRP A 364 1.33 -8.63 -5.30
CA TRP A 364 0.03 -9.21 -5.63
C TRP A 364 -0.25 -10.37 -4.68
N ARG A 365 -1.51 -10.60 -4.36
CA ARG A 365 -1.86 -11.70 -3.45
C ARG A 365 -1.51 -13.05 -4.07
N GLY A 366 -0.92 -13.93 -3.25
CA GLY A 366 -0.54 -15.28 -3.66
C GLY A 366 0.71 -15.35 -4.54
N THR A 367 1.28 -14.22 -4.97
CA THR A 367 2.57 -14.18 -5.67
C THR A 367 3.53 -13.23 -4.95
N ARG A 368 4.82 -13.46 -5.13
CA ARG A 368 5.86 -12.61 -4.56
C ARG A 368 6.75 -12.11 -5.69
N THR A 369 6.63 -10.83 -6.01
CA THR A 369 7.57 -10.16 -6.89
C THR A 369 8.84 -9.89 -6.11
N ARG A 370 9.92 -10.56 -6.51
CA ARG A 370 11.26 -10.34 -5.98
C ARG A 370 11.92 -9.20 -6.74
N PHE A 371 12.21 -8.11 -6.03
CA PHE A 371 13.01 -7.00 -6.55
C PHE A 371 14.49 -7.33 -6.37
N GLU A 372 15.11 -7.93 -7.39
CA GLU A 372 16.47 -8.51 -7.29
C GLU A 372 17.51 -7.49 -6.81
N PHE A 373 17.53 -6.28 -7.39
CA PHE A 373 18.43 -5.22 -6.96
C PHE A 373 18.25 -4.85 -5.48
N LEU A 374 16.99 -4.69 -5.03
CA LEU A 374 16.70 -4.40 -3.63
C LEU A 374 17.14 -5.56 -2.71
N SER A 375 16.91 -6.81 -3.12
CA SER A 375 17.32 -8.00 -2.37
C SER A 375 18.83 -8.05 -2.15
N GLN A 376 19.60 -7.83 -3.22
CA GLN A 376 21.06 -7.87 -3.18
C GLN A 376 21.63 -6.79 -2.25
N ASN A 377 21.14 -5.56 -2.35
CA ASN A 377 21.60 -4.47 -1.47
C ASN A 377 21.20 -4.69 -0.01
N MET A 378 19.98 -5.19 0.22
CA MET A 378 19.51 -5.55 1.56
C MET A 378 20.40 -6.65 2.16
N LYS A 379 20.71 -7.69 1.39
CA LYS A 379 21.62 -8.77 1.82
C LYS A 379 22.98 -8.22 2.21
N THR A 380 23.59 -7.38 1.36
CA THR A 380 24.89 -6.76 1.66
C THR A 380 24.85 -5.95 2.95
N CYS A 381 23.84 -5.08 3.13
CA CYS A 381 23.75 -4.27 4.35
C CYS A 381 23.53 -5.14 5.60
N VAL A 382 22.65 -6.14 5.52
CA VAL A 382 22.40 -7.06 6.65
C VAL A 382 23.64 -7.88 7.00
N SER A 383 24.45 -8.29 6.02
CA SER A 383 25.73 -8.96 6.30
C SER A 383 26.71 -8.06 7.06
N LEU A 384 26.73 -6.75 6.75
CA LEU A 384 27.61 -5.77 7.40
C LEU A 384 27.12 -5.33 8.79
N LEU A 385 25.85 -5.56 9.13
CA LEU A 385 25.31 -5.18 10.44
C LEU A 385 26.01 -5.84 11.63
N LYS A 386 26.59 -7.03 11.43
CA LYS A 386 27.28 -7.76 12.50
C LYS A 386 28.55 -7.06 12.98
N ASP A 387 29.20 -6.35 12.06
CA ASP A 387 30.46 -5.66 12.28
C ASP A 387 30.22 -4.18 12.66
N HIS A 388 28.96 -3.79 12.86
CA HIS A 388 28.60 -2.42 13.18
C HIS A 388 28.85 -2.14 14.67
N ASP A 389 29.77 -1.22 14.98
CA ASP A 389 30.12 -0.82 16.35
C ASP A 389 28.98 -0.12 17.12
N GLY A 390 27.94 0.32 16.40
CA GLY A 390 26.77 0.98 16.98
C GLY A 390 25.87 0.01 17.76
N ASN A 391 25.42 0.42 18.94
CA ASN A 391 24.51 -0.34 19.79
C ASN A 391 23.07 -0.35 19.22
N ILE A 392 22.84 -1.13 18.15
CA ILE A 392 21.52 -1.24 17.51
C ILE A 392 20.56 -1.96 18.46
N PRO A 393 19.37 -1.40 18.77
CA PRO A 393 18.40 -2.05 19.63
C PRO A 393 18.00 -3.44 19.12
N ALA A 394 18.00 -4.45 19.99
CA ALA A 394 17.68 -5.83 19.61
C ALA A 394 16.31 -6.01 18.92
N PRO A 395 15.22 -5.32 19.33
CA PRO A 395 13.95 -5.38 18.60
C PRO A 395 14.05 -4.88 17.15
N LEU A 396 14.91 -3.90 16.89
CA LEU A 396 15.15 -3.35 15.56
C LEU A 396 15.96 -4.33 14.70
N MET A 397 16.98 -4.97 15.27
CA MET A 397 17.71 -6.04 14.58
C MET A 397 16.78 -7.20 14.19
N LEU A 398 15.94 -7.66 15.13
CA LEU A 398 14.93 -8.69 14.86
C LEU A 398 14.02 -8.27 13.70
N TRP A 399 13.54 -7.03 13.73
CA TRP A 399 12.70 -6.48 12.67
C TRP A 399 13.40 -6.48 11.31
N ILE A 400 14.66 -6.04 11.22
CA ILE A 400 15.46 -6.03 9.98
C ILE A 400 15.58 -7.45 9.38
N TYR A 401 15.96 -8.44 10.18
CA TYR A 401 16.10 -9.83 9.71
C TYR A 401 14.77 -10.40 9.20
N ILE A 402 13.69 -10.20 9.97
CA ILE A 402 12.37 -10.69 9.61
C ILE A 402 11.86 -10.01 8.35
N VAL A 403 11.99 -8.68 8.23
CA VAL A 403 11.59 -7.94 7.05
C VAL A 403 12.36 -8.42 5.81
N GLY A 404 13.68 -8.60 5.92
CA GLY A 404 14.49 -9.16 4.84
C GLY A 404 13.94 -10.53 4.38
N ALA A 405 13.70 -11.42 5.34
CA ALA A 405 13.21 -12.78 5.08
C ALA A 405 11.83 -12.81 4.40
N VAL A 406 10.85 -12.05 4.90
CA VAL A 406 9.48 -12.06 4.33
C VAL A 406 9.34 -11.23 3.06
N SER A 407 10.21 -10.24 2.84
CA SER A 407 10.05 -9.27 1.75
C SER A 407 10.90 -9.61 0.53
N VAL A 408 12.22 -9.78 0.70
CA VAL A 408 13.17 -9.82 -0.44
C VAL A 408 14.01 -11.09 -0.54
N PHE A 409 14.36 -11.74 0.58
CA PHE A 409 15.23 -12.93 0.58
C PHE A 409 14.55 -14.21 0.07
N ASP A 410 15.30 -15.00 -0.69
CA ASP A 410 14.94 -16.36 -1.11
C ASP A 410 15.31 -17.39 -0.01
N GLU A 411 15.06 -18.66 -0.27
CA GLU A 411 15.34 -19.75 0.68
C GLU A 411 16.84 -19.85 1.04
N GLN A 412 17.74 -19.60 0.08
CA GLN A 412 19.19 -19.68 0.30
C GLN A 412 19.66 -18.52 1.20
N GLU A 413 19.19 -17.31 0.90
CA GLU A 413 19.49 -16.11 1.68
C GLU A 413 18.88 -16.19 3.09
N GLN A 414 17.63 -16.66 3.21
CA GLN A 414 17.01 -16.91 4.51
C GLN A 414 17.82 -17.91 5.34
N SER A 415 18.29 -19.01 4.72
CA SER A 415 19.14 -20.00 5.38
C SER A 415 20.47 -19.41 5.84
N ALA A 416 21.06 -18.51 5.05
CA ALA A 416 22.33 -17.85 5.39
C ALA A 416 22.22 -16.95 6.63
N PHE A 417 21.08 -16.28 6.82
CA PHE A 417 20.83 -15.39 7.97
C PHE A 417 20.14 -16.07 9.16
N GLN A 418 19.74 -17.34 9.02
CA GLN A 418 19.06 -18.08 10.08
C GLN A 418 19.85 -18.13 11.40
N PRO A 419 21.19 -18.33 11.43
CA PRO A 419 21.95 -18.32 12.68
C PRO A 419 21.85 -16.99 13.42
N ASP A 420 21.83 -15.88 12.70
CA ASP A 420 21.76 -14.53 13.28
C ASP A 420 20.38 -14.26 13.86
N LEU A 421 19.33 -14.70 13.18
CA LEU A 421 17.96 -14.63 13.69
C LEU A 421 17.84 -15.43 15.00
N ILE A 422 18.37 -16.65 15.05
CA ILE A 422 18.37 -17.49 16.26
C ILE A 422 19.10 -16.77 17.40
N GLU A 423 20.25 -16.18 17.13
CA GLU A 423 21.03 -15.45 18.12
C GLU A 423 20.28 -14.24 18.69
N VAL A 424 19.63 -13.44 17.83
CA VAL A 424 18.80 -12.31 18.28
C VAL A 424 17.63 -12.79 19.14
N LEU A 425 16.92 -13.85 18.72
CA LEU A 425 15.83 -14.43 19.51
C LEU A 425 16.31 -14.90 20.90
N ARG A 426 17.50 -15.50 20.96
CA ARG A 426 18.14 -15.99 22.19
C ARG A 426 18.53 -14.84 23.13
N VAL A 427 19.19 -13.79 22.61
CA VAL A 427 19.59 -12.60 23.37
C VAL A 427 18.37 -11.90 23.97
N MET A 428 17.30 -11.80 23.18
CA MET A 428 16.02 -11.21 23.61
C MET A 428 15.17 -12.15 24.48
N LYS A 429 15.57 -13.42 24.64
CA LYS A 429 14.84 -14.46 25.40
C LYS A 429 13.40 -14.66 24.92
N LEU A 430 13.20 -14.60 23.59
CA LEU A 430 11.89 -14.78 22.97
C LEU A 430 11.66 -16.26 22.69
N ASN A 431 10.69 -16.86 23.39
CA ASN A 431 10.44 -18.31 23.37
C ASN A 431 9.08 -18.66 22.76
N SER A 432 8.31 -17.67 22.30
CA SER A 432 6.98 -17.89 21.75
C SER A 432 6.66 -16.90 20.63
N TRP A 433 5.77 -17.32 19.74
CA TRP A 433 5.24 -16.47 18.67
C TRP A 433 4.70 -15.14 19.20
N ASN A 434 3.92 -15.15 20.28
CA ASN A 434 3.33 -13.93 20.86
C ASN A 434 4.39 -12.93 21.33
N GLN A 435 5.50 -13.40 21.88
CA GLN A 435 6.61 -12.54 22.29
C GLN A 435 7.32 -11.93 21.07
N VAL A 436 7.55 -12.73 20.03
CA VAL A 436 8.13 -12.26 18.77
C VAL A 436 7.25 -11.20 18.11
N THR A 437 5.95 -11.48 17.93
CA THR A 437 5.02 -10.51 17.35
C THR A 437 4.91 -9.25 18.19
N SER A 438 4.93 -9.35 19.53
CA SER A 438 4.92 -8.17 20.41
C SER A 438 6.17 -7.31 20.22
N SER A 439 7.33 -7.94 20.01
CA SER A 439 8.58 -7.25 19.70
C SER A 439 8.52 -6.58 18.33
N LEU A 440 8.04 -7.26 17.29
CA LEU A 440 7.92 -6.68 15.94
C LEU A 440 6.96 -5.48 15.93
N LYS A 441 5.85 -5.56 16.67
CA LYS A 441 4.89 -4.47 16.86
C LYS A 441 5.45 -3.26 17.59
N SER A 442 6.53 -3.43 18.38
CA SER A 442 7.22 -2.30 19.01
C SER A 442 8.04 -1.47 18.02
N VAL A 443 8.24 -1.97 16.79
CA VAL A 443 8.95 -1.30 15.70
C VAL A 443 7.92 -0.85 14.63
N ILE A 444 7.70 -1.63 13.58
CA ILE A 444 6.65 -1.40 12.57
C ILE A 444 6.14 -2.78 12.13
N TRP A 445 4.84 -3.06 12.25
CA TRP A 445 4.30 -4.36 11.87
C TRP A 445 2.87 -4.27 11.36
N VAL A 446 2.50 -5.14 10.42
CA VAL A 446 1.11 -5.26 9.94
C VAL A 446 0.67 -6.72 10.01
N ASP A 447 -0.17 -7.02 10.99
CA ASP A 447 -0.53 -8.39 11.41
C ASP A 447 -1.08 -9.21 10.24
N VAL A 448 -2.04 -8.63 9.54
CA VAL A 448 -2.82 -9.31 8.51
C VAL A 448 -2.00 -9.70 7.29
N LEU A 449 -0.89 -9.00 7.03
CA LEU A 449 -0.01 -9.26 5.90
C LEU A 449 1.18 -10.13 6.26
N HIS A 450 1.73 -9.96 7.46
CA HIS A 450 3.04 -10.51 7.78
C HIS A 450 3.03 -11.68 8.76
N ASP A 451 1.97 -11.86 9.57
CA ASP A 451 1.97 -12.88 10.62
C ASP A 451 2.14 -14.31 10.07
N SER A 452 1.43 -14.66 9.01
CA SER A 452 1.45 -16.02 8.45
C SER A 452 2.83 -16.40 7.92
N LEU A 453 3.45 -15.52 7.12
CA LEU A 453 4.78 -15.70 6.54
C LEU A 453 5.86 -15.76 7.64
N THR A 454 5.79 -14.82 8.57
CA THR A 454 6.79 -14.70 9.65
C THR A 454 6.73 -15.87 10.61
N LYS A 455 5.53 -16.35 10.93
CA LYS A 455 5.35 -17.50 11.82
C LYS A 455 6.01 -18.76 11.25
N GLN A 456 5.98 -18.96 9.93
CA GLN A 456 6.67 -20.09 9.29
C GLN A 456 8.19 -20.01 9.49
N ILE A 457 8.77 -18.83 9.29
CA ILE A 457 10.23 -18.59 9.45
C ILE A 457 10.64 -18.74 10.92
N VAL A 458 9.90 -18.09 11.82
CA VAL A 458 10.24 -18.02 13.26
C VAL A 458 10.05 -19.37 13.94
N LEU A 459 9.03 -20.17 13.60
CA LEU A 459 8.85 -21.50 14.19
C LEU A 459 10.01 -22.46 13.87
N ALA A 460 10.70 -22.27 12.76
CA ALA A 460 11.91 -23.02 12.43
C ALA A 460 13.13 -22.58 13.27
N ALA A 461 13.13 -21.35 13.79
CA ALA A 461 14.23 -20.74 14.53
C ALA A 461 14.04 -20.76 16.06
N LEU A 462 12.81 -20.89 16.57
CA LEU A 462 12.55 -20.96 18.00
C LEU A 462 13.14 -22.23 18.63
N PRO A 463 13.59 -22.18 19.90
CA PRO A 463 14.04 -23.36 20.61
C PRO A 463 12.94 -24.43 20.62
N LYS A 464 13.28 -25.66 20.24
CA LYS A 464 12.38 -26.80 20.45
C LYS A 464 12.33 -27.07 21.96
N VAL A 465 11.20 -26.74 22.58
CA VAL A 465 10.92 -27.01 24.00
C VAL A 465 10.71 -28.50 24.21
#